data_AF-A0A258BWH8-F1
#
_entry.id   AF-A0A258BWH8-F1
#
_cell.length_a   1.000
_cell.length_b   1.000
_cell.length_c   1.000
_cell.angle_alpha   90.00
_cell.angle_beta   90.00
_cell.angle_gamma   90.00
#
_symmetry.space_group_name_H-M   'P 1'
#
loop_
_entity.id
_entity.type
_entity.pdbx_description
1 polymer ?
#
loop_
_entity_poly.entity_id
_entity_poly.type
_entity_poly.pdbx_seq_one_letter_code
_entity_poly.pdbx_strand_id
1 'polypeptide(L)'
;MKKKSVVAHVMHSRREALGVGALGLGAVLGGCVTTPGHRTADAQPVQPPAASEPATKAAAPRVPRGDGRLLTPTISSYIANIRTAPVNPEFLELGKRHILDTLAAAVSCKDLEPAMLGRKYALAKSADAKNGATMLATKERVGIVD
;
A
#
# COMPACT_ATOMS: atom_id res chain seq x y z
N MET A 1 36.32 48.59 30.35
CA MET A 1 35.99 49.30 29.10
C MET A 1 36.07 48.32 27.92
N LYS A 2 35.26 48.54 26.87
CA LYS A 2 35.00 47.71 25.65
C LYS A 2 33.94 46.61 25.87
N LYS A 3 32.64 46.98 25.87
CA LYS A 3 31.70 47.23 24.76
C LYS A 3 31.01 45.94 24.27
N LYS A 4 29.81 45.73 24.81
CA LYS A 4 28.75 44.88 24.25
C LYS A 4 28.36 45.41 22.87
N SER A 5 28.09 44.52 21.92
CA SER A 5 27.23 44.84 20.78
C SER A 5 26.20 43.74 20.62
N VAL A 6 24.97 44.10 20.98
CA VAL A 6 23.73 43.42 20.70
C VAL A 6 23.35 43.83 19.28
N VAL A 7 23.07 42.87 18.41
CA VAL A 7 22.35 43.13 17.16
C VAL A 7 20.98 42.48 17.28
N ALA A 8 20.01 43.33 17.55
CA ALA A 8 18.60 43.12 17.29
C ALA A 8 18.25 43.70 15.91
N HIS A 9 17.03 43.40 15.44
CA HIS A 9 16.38 43.74 14.16
C HIS A 9 16.43 42.60 13.13
N VAL A 10 15.34 42.18 12.48
CA VAL A 10 13.97 42.69 12.42
C VAL A 10 13.06 41.59 11.86
N MET A 11 11.82 41.50 12.37
CA MET A 11 10.75 40.70 11.79
C MET A 11 10.42 41.17 10.37
N HIS A 12 10.30 40.25 9.42
CA HIS A 12 9.44 40.48 8.26
C HIS A 12 8.47 39.31 8.10
N SER A 13 7.22 39.66 8.34
CA SER A 13 5.99 38.96 8.00
C SER A 13 5.96 38.57 6.52
N ARG A 14 5.71 37.30 6.24
CA ARG A 14 5.04 36.80 5.02
C ARG A 14 4.09 35.66 5.40
N ARG A 15 3.13 35.99 6.26
CA ARG A 15 1.77 35.46 6.09
C ARG A 15 1.10 36.35 5.02
N GLU A 16 0.06 35.84 4.35
CA GLU A 16 -0.72 36.46 3.26
C GLU A 16 -0.26 36.06 1.84
N ALA A 17 -0.80 34.95 1.32
CA ALA A 17 -1.32 34.85 -0.05
C ALA A 17 -1.90 33.44 -0.27
N LEU A 18 -3.07 33.37 -0.92
CA LEU A 18 -3.90 32.20 -1.19
C LEU A 18 -4.80 31.84 0.02
N GLY A 19 -5.90 32.54 0.27
CA GLY A 19 -6.94 32.88 -0.70
C GLY A 19 -8.10 31.91 -0.52
N VAL A 20 -8.87 32.14 0.55
CA VAL A 20 -10.17 31.50 0.78
C VAL A 20 -11.14 32.02 -0.28
N GLY A 21 -11.45 31.18 -1.26
CA GLY A 21 -12.53 31.39 -2.23
C GLY A 21 -13.62 30.37 -1.97
N ALA A 22 -14.67 30.80 -1.28
CA ALA A 22 -15.90 30.06 -1.09
C ALA A 22 -16.75 30.03 -2.37
N LEU A 23 -17.69 29.07 -2.41
CA LEU A 23 -18.87 28.99 -3.28
C LEU A 23 -18.65 28.69 -4.77
N GLY A 24 -19.20 27.55 -5.19
CA GLY A 24 -19.35 27.19 -6.60
C GLY A 24 -20.06 25.85 -6.80
N LEU A 25 -21.24 25.69 -6.21
CA LEU A 25 -22.19 24.64 -6.54
C LEU A 25 -22.65 24.86 -7.99
N GLY A 26 -22.35 23.91 -8.90
CA GLY A 26 -22.73 24.05 -10.31
C GLY A 26 -22.69 22.71 -11.02
N ALA A 27 -23.80 21.97 -10.93
CA ALA A 27 -24.09 20.84 -11.81
C ALA A 27 -24.34 21.35 -13.24
N VAL A 28 -23.61 20.83 -14.23
CA VAL A 28 -24.04 20.91 -15.63
C VAL A 28 -23.84 19.54 -16.27
N LEU A 29 -24.97 18.86 -16.40
CA LEU A 29 -25.22 17.78 -17.33
C LEU A 29 -25.19 18.33 -18.77
N GLY A 30 -24.61 17.56 -19.68
CA GLY A 30 -25.04 17.52 -21.08
C GLY A 30 -24.14 18.23 -22.09
N GLY A 31 -23.65 17.46 -23.06
CA GLY A 31 -23.21 18.00 -24.35
C GLY A 31 -22.02 17.28 -24.97
N CYS A 32 -22.18 16.02 -25.39
CA CYS A 32 -21.24 15.40 -26.31
C CYS A 32 -21.34 16.11 -27.68
N VAL A 33 -20.29 16.86 -28.03
CA VAL A 33 -20.07 17.44 -29.36
C VAL A 33 -19.88 16.30 -30.36
N THR A 34 -20.69 16.29 -31.43
CA THR A 34 -20.52 15.44 -32.60
C THR A 34 -20.03 16.28 -33.77
N THR A 35 -18.96 15.84 -34.44
CA THR A 35 -18.54 16.30 -35.77
C THR A 35 -18.81 15.16 -36.78
N PRO A 36 -19.35 15.45 -37.98
CA PRO A 36 -19.64 14.41 -38.97
C PRO A 36 -18.44 14.22 -39.90
N GLY A 37 -17.94 12.98 -39.98
CA GLY A 37 -16.95 12.54 -40.96
C GLY A 37 -17.39 11.20 -41.52
N HIS A 38 -18.06 11.24 -42.67
CA HIS A 38 -18.69 10.14 -43.36
C HIS A 38 -17.66 9.15 -43.93
N ARG A 39 -17.66 7.89 -43.45
CA ARG A 39 -17.17 6.73 -44.20
C ARG A 39 -18.10 5.54 -43.90
N THR A 40 -18.83 5.13 -44.91
CA THR A 40 -19.89 4.11 -44.87
C THR A 40 -19.34 2.70 -44.98
N ALA A 41 -19.97 1.82 -44.18
CA ALA A 41 -20.14 0.37 -44.30
C ALA A 41 -18.86 -0.51 -44.27
N ASP A 42 -18.71 -1.49 -43.39
CA ASP A 42 -19.72 -2.48 -43.00
C ASP A 42 -20.03 -2.51 -41.49
N ALA A 43 -21.33 -2.39 -41.20
CA ALA A 43 -21.87 -2.56 -39.85
C ALA A 43 -21.97 -4.05 -39.54
N GLN A 44 -21.02 -4.53 -38.74
CA GLN A 44 -21.15 -5.80 -38.03
C GLN A 44 -22.42 -5.72 -37.14
N PRO A 45 -23.38 -6.66 -37.23
CA PRO A 45 -24.55 -6.65 -36.36
C PRO A 45 -24.09 -6.69 -34.91
N VAL A 46 -24.34 -5.62 -34.16
CA VAL A 46 -24.13 -5.58 -32.72
C VAL A 46 -25.12 -6.56 -32.11
N GLN A 47 -24.64 -7.77 -31.81
CA GLN A 47 -25.40 -8.72 -31.01
C GLN A 47 -25.70 -8.06 -29.66
N PRO A 48 -26.97 -8.04 -29.20
CA PRO A 48 -27.27 -7.66 -27.83
C PRO A 48 -26.48 -8.58 -26.87
N PRO A 49 -26.07 -8.10 -25.69
CA PRO A 49 -25.33 -8.93 -24.74
C PRO A 49 -26.15 -10.18 -24.47
N ALA A 50 -25.62 -11.32 -24.88
CA ALA A 50 -26.16 -12.62 -24.53
C ALA A 50 -26.35 -12.62 -23.02
N ALA A 51 -27.58 -12.88 -22.58
CA ALA A 51 -27.89 -13.02 -21.17
C ALA A 51 -26.87 -13.99 -20.56
N SER A 52 -26.08 -13.50 -19.60
CA SER A 52 -25.15 -14.33 -18.85
C SER A 52 -25.94 -15.49 -18.26
N GLU A 53 -25.73 -16.68 -18.83
CA GLU A 53 -26.18 -17.91 -18.20
C GLU A 53 -25.63 -17.90 -16.76
N PRO A 54 -26.44 -18.22 -15.74
CA PRO A 54 -25.92 -18.32 -14.39
C PRO A 54 -24.89 -19.45 -14.40
N ALA A 55 -23.62 -19.06 -14.29
CA ALA A 55 -22.53 -19.99 -14.02
C ALA A 55 -22.88 -20.69 -12.71
N THR A 56 -23.53 -21.85 -12.83
CA THR A 56 -23.82 -22.74 -11.71
C THR A 56 -22.51 -23.42 -11.39
N LYS A 57 -21.60 -22.64 -10.80
CA LYS A 57 -20.36 -23.13 -10.23
C LYS A 57 -20.79 -23.98 -9.04
N ALA A 58 -20.87 -25.29 -9.24
CA ALA A 58 -21.15 -26.26 -8.20
C ALA A 58 -20.27 -25.91 -7.00
N ALA A 59 -20.91 -25.44 -5.93
CA ALA A 59 -20.21 -25.07 -4.72
C ALA A 59 -19.54 -26.34 -4.20
N ALA A 60 -18.20 -26.34 -4.16
CA ALA A 60 -17.46 -27.39 -3.48
C ALA A 60 -18.08 -27.63 -2.09
N PRO A 61 -18.21 -28.89 -1.63
CA PRO A 61 -18.80 -29.19 -0.33
C PRO A 61 -18.14 -28.33 0.74
N ARG A 62 -18.91 -27.41 1.33
CA ARG A 62 -18.41 -26.61 2.45
C ARG A 62 -18.28 -27.56 3.63
N VAL A 63 -17.04 -27.90 3.97
CA VAL A 63 -16.74 -28.62 5.22
C VAL A 63 -17.38 -27.84 6.37
N PRO A 64 -18.08 -28.51 7.31
CA PRO A 64 -18.65 -27.83 8.47
C PRO A 64 -17.57 -27.00 9.16
N ARG A 65 -17.74 -25.68 9.19
CA ARG A 65 -16.87 -24.82 10.01
C ARG A 65 -17.20 -25.17 11.46
N GLY A 66 -16.20 -25.62 12.21
CA GLY A 66 -16.36 -25.84 13.65
C GLY A 66 -16.92 -24.58 14.33
N ASP A 67 -17.49 -24.75 15.52
CA ASP A 67 -18.20 -23.72 16.30
C ASP A 67 -17.35 -22.49 16.70
N GLY A 68 -16.12 -22.38 16.19
CA GLY A 68 -15.24 -21.22 16.33
C GLY A 68 -14.58 -21.12 17.71
N ARG A 69 -15.12 -21.80 18.72
CA ARG A 69 -14.73 -21.66 20.13
C ARG A 69 -13.29 -22.05 20.41
N LEU A 70 -12.71 -22.92 19.58
CA LEU A 70 -11.34 -23.40 19.71
C LEU A 70 -10.37 -22.84 18.68
N LEU A 71 -10.77 -21.87 17.84
CA LEU A 71 -9.89 -21.35 16.78
C LEU A 71 -8.62 -20.70 17.33
N THR A 72 -8.76 -19.74 18.24
CA THR A 72 -7.62 -19.06 18.86
C THR A 72 -6.67 -20.03 19.56
N PRO A 73 -7.11 -20.91 20.49
CA PRO A 73 -6.18 -21.84 21.14
C PRO A 73 -5.53 -22.82 20.13
N THR A 74 -6.25 -23.24 19.09
CA THR A 74 -5.70 -24.13 18.05
C THR A 74 -4.60 -23.45 17.24
N ILE A 75 -4.86 -22.24 16.73
CA ILE A 75 -3.89 -21.48 15.93
C ILE A 75 -2.68 -21.09 16.79
N SER A 76 -2.90 -20.64 18.03
CA SER A 76 -1.82 -20.30 18.95
C SER A 76 -0.92 -21.50 19.25
N SER A 77 -1.51 -22.67 19.50
CA SER A 77 -0.75 -23.92 19.71
C SER A 77 0.05 -24.32 18.48
N TYR A 78 -0.55 -24.21 17.29
CA TYR A 78 0.15 -24.47 16.03
C TYR A 78 1.34 -23.53 15.83
N ILE A 79 1.16 -22.22 16.01
CA ILE A 79 2.22 -21.21 15.85
C ILE A 79 3.34 -21.44 16.87
N ALA A 80 3.01 -21.72 18.13
CA ALA A 80 4.00 -21.95 19.19
C ALA A 80 4.92 -23.15 18.90
N ASN A 81 4.40 -24.17 18.20
CA ASN A 81 5.11 -25.41 17.92
C ASN A 81 5.60 -25.54 16.46
N ILE A 82 5.47 -24.47 15.65
CA ILE A 82 5.69 -24.53 14.20
C ILE A 82 7.12 -24.89 13.81
N ARG A 83 8.11 -24.56 14.66
CA ARG A 83 9.54 -24.74 14.37
C ARG A 83 9.93 -26.20 14.10
N THR A 84 9.22 -27.14 14.69
CA THR A 84 9.44 -28.59 14.53
C THR A 84 8.28 -29.28 13.82
N ALA A 85 7.30 -28.52 13.32
CA ALA A 85 6.16 -29.10 12.62
C ALA A 85 6.60 -29.67 11.27
N PRO A 86 6.03 -30.81 10.84
CA PRO A 86 6.26 -31.33 9.51
C PRO A 86 5.65 -30.36 8.49
N VAL A 87 6.49 -29.80 7.62
CA VAL A 87 6.06 -28.92 6.52
C VAL A 87 6.15 -29.70 5.21
N ASN A 88 5.10 -29.64 4.39
CA ASN A 88 5.12 -30.21 3.06
C ASN A 88 6.26 -29.56 2.23
N PRO A 89 7.15 -30.34 1.60
CA PRO A 89 8.27 -29.79 0.83
C PRO A 89 7.84 -28.84 -0.29
N GLU A 90 6.66 -29.02 -0.88
CA GLU A 90 6.12 -28.10 -1.89
C GLU A 90 5.91 -26.68 -1.32
N PHE A 91 5.40 -26.58 -0.09
CA PHE A 91 5.21 -25.28 0.59
C PHE A 91 6.54 -24.63 0.98
N LEU A 92 7.58 -25.41 1.25
CA LEU A 92 8.91 -24.87 1.48
C LEU A 92 9.48 -24.22 0.22
N GLU A 93 9.35 -24.88 -0.93
CA GLU A 93 9.83 -24.33 -2.20
C GLU A 93 9.03 -23.09 -2.62
N LEU A 94 7.70 -23.13 -2.45
CA LEU A 94 6.85 -21.97 -2.68
C LEU A 94 7.21 -20.80 -1.75
N GLY A 95 7.41 -21.09 -0.45
CA GLY A 95 7.82 -20.10 0.54
C GLY A 95 9.15 -19.43 0.20
N LYS A 96 10.15 -20.20 -0.24
CA LYS A 96 11.44 -19.66 -0.71
C LYS A 96 11.26 -18.68 -1.87
N ARG A 97 10.43 -19.03 -2.86
CA ARG A 97 10.15 -18.16 -4.02
C ARG A 97 9.47 -16.87 -3.57
N HIS A 98 8.48 -16.94 -2.68
CA HIS A 98 7.81 -15.75 -2.16
C HIS A 98 8.73 -14.84 -1.35
N ILE A 99 9.63 -15.41 -0.54
CA ILE A 99 10.64 -14.64 0.18
C ILE A 99 11.53 -13.88 -0.81
N LEU A 100 12.05 -14.57 -1.83
CA LEU A 100 12.93 -13.95 -2.83
C LEU A 100 12.22 -12.87 -3.64
N ASP A 101 10.98 -13.12 -4.07
CA ASP A 101 10.17 -12.16 -4.82
C ASP A 101 9.87 -10.90 -3.99
N THR A 102 9.52 -11.07 -2.71
CA THR A 102 9.26 -9.95 -1.79
C THR A 102 10.53 -9.13 -1.55
N LEU A 103 11.68 -9.78 -1.35
CA LEU A 103 12.96 -9.08 -1.20
C LEU A 103 13.33 -8.32 -2.48
N ALA A 104 13.13 -8.92 -3.65
CA ALA A 104 13.38 -8.28 -4.93
C ALA A 104 12.48 -7.04 -5.13
N ALA A 105 11.19 -7.14 -4.81
CA ALA A 105 10.25 -6.02 -4.87
C ALA A 105 10.68 -4.87 -3.94
N ALA A 106 11.03 -5.19 -2.69
CA ALA A 106 11.45 -4.19 -1.73
C ALA A 106 12.77 -3.48 -2.11
N VAL A 107 13.73 -4.21 -2.70
CA VAL A 107 14.99 -3.63 -3.22
C VAL A 107 14.74 -2.78 -4.47
N SER A 108 13.90 -3.27 -5.39
CA SER A 108 13.61 -2.57 -6.65
C SER A 108 12.87 -1.25 -6.42
N CYS A 109 11.97 -1.24 -5.45
CA CYS A 109 11.18 -0.06 -5.09
C CYS A 109 11.86 0.85 -4.06
N LYS A 110 13.13 0.60 -3.71
CA LYS A 110 13.78 1.31 -2.60
C LYS A 110 13.77 2.83 -2.82
N ASP A 111 13.94 3.32 -4.04
CA ASP A 111 14.07 4.76 -4.31
C ASP A 111 12.72 5.47 -4.53
N LEU A 112 11.59 4.75 -4.44
CA LEU A 112 10.27 5.37 -4.50
C LEU A 112 10.04 6.27 -3.28
N GLU A 113 9.34 7.38 -3.50
CA GLU A 113 9.06 8.38 -2.45
C GLU A 113 8.41 7.76 -1.19
N PRO A 114 7.40 6.87 -1.28
CA PRO A 114 6.82 6.25 -0.09
C PRO A 114 7.84 5.43 0.71
N ALA A 115 8.74 4.74 0.01
CA ALA A 115 9.78 3.95 0.65
C ALA A 115 10.79 4.86 1.36
N MET A 116 11.21 5.97 0.74
CA MET A 116 12.09 6.96 1.38
C MET A 116 11.45 7.60 2.63
N LEU A 117 10.17 7.93 2.57
CA LEU A 117 9.45 8.53 3.69
C LEU A 117 9.38 7.58 4.89
N GLY A 118 9.00 6.33 4.65
CA GLY A 118 8.96 5.29 5.69
C GLY A 118 10.32 5.07 6.36
N ARG A 119 11.41 5.07 5.57
CA ARG A 119 12.77 4.94 6.11
C ARG A 119 13.19 6.12 6.98
N LYS A 120 12.91 7.36 6.54
CA LYS A 120 13.17 8.56 7.36
C LYS A 120 12.41 8.53 8.68
N TYR A 121 11.14 8.10 8.63
CA TYR A 121 10.33 7.93 9.83
C TYR A 121 10.93 6.89 10.79
N ALA A 122 11.30 5.70 10.28
CA ALA A 122 11.88 4.64 11.08
C ALA A 122 13.18 5.09 11.76
N LEU A 123 14.07 5.77 11.03
CA LEU A 123 15.31 6.33 11.59
C LEU A 123 15.04 7.32 12.71
N ALA A 124 14.12 8.25 12.49
CA ALA A 124 13.77 9.27 13.49
C ALA A 124 13.21 8.66 14.78
N LYS A 125 12.52 7.51 14.70
CA LYS A 125 12.00 6.78 15.87
C LYS A 125 12.99 5.84 16.53
N SER A 126 14.14 5.58 15.89
CA SER A 126 15.08 4.55 16.30
C SER A 126 16.34 5.06 17.00
N ALA A 127 16.38 6.34 17.39
CA ALA A 127 17.58 7.00 17.91
C ALA A 127 18.29 6.25 19.06
N ASP A 128 17.53 5.51 19.88
CA ASP A 128 18.05 4.76 21.04
C ASP A 128 17.99 3.23 20.89
N ALA A 129 17.71 2.72 19.68
CA ALA A 129 17.52 1.29 19.44
C ALA A 129 18.85 0.52 19.45
N LYS A 130 19.30 0.10 20.65
CA LYS A 130 20.53 -0.69 20.86
C LYS A 130 20.59 -1.98 20.04
N ASN A 131 19.43 -2.57 19.73
CA ASN A 131 19.28 -3.82 18.97
C ASN A 131 18.42 -3.65 17.70
N GLY A 132 18.64 -2.59 16.92
CA GLY A 132 17.87 -2.35 15.69
C GLY A 132 17.99 -3.49 14.65
N ALA A 133 16.93 -3.77 13.90
CA ALA A 133 16.98 -4.65 12.73
C ALA A 133 17.66 -3.94 11.54
N THR A 134 18.25 -4.72 10.62
CA THR A 134 18.81 -4.17 9.38
C THR A 134 17.69 -3.63 8.50
N MET A 135 17.79 -2.38 8.08
CA MET A 135 16.87 -1.81 7.12
C MET A 135 17.25 -2.28 5.71
N LEU A 136 16.34 -3.02 5.09
CA LEU A 136 16.58 -3.66 3.79
C LEU A 136 17.04 -2.63 2.73
N ALA A 137 17.95 -3.07 1.85
CA ALA A 137 18.58 -2.25 0.80
C ALA A 137 19.43 -1.07 1.29
N THR A 138 19.77 -1.01 2.59
CA THR A 138 20.63 0.02 3.19
C THR A 138 21.67 -0.61 4.14
N LYS A 139 22.56 0.22 4.69
CA LYS A 139 23.51 -0.18 5.75
C LYS A 139 23.03 0.20 7.15
N GLU A 140 21.83 0.77 7.25
CA GLU A 140 21.31 1.34 8.48
C GLU A 140 20.62 0.28 9.33
N ARG A 141 20.61 0.50 10.65
CA ARG A 141 19.86 -0.32 11.60
C ARG A 141 18.81 0.54 12.28
N VAL A 142 17.59 0.02 12.38
CA VAL A 142 16.43 0.73 12.92
C VAL A 142 15.69 -0.16 13.91
N GLY A 143 15.14 0.44 14.96
CA GLY A 143 14.17 -0.23 15.83
C GLY A 143 12.96 -0.69 15.03
N ILE A 144 12.29 -1.74 15.50
CA ILE A 144 11.02 -2.16 14.92
C ILE A 144 9.98 -1.13 15.32
N VAL A 145 9.29 -0.58 14.33
CA VAL A 145 8.24 0.41 14.50
C VAL A 145 6.93 -0.22 14.02
N ASP A 146 5.87 -0.05 14.82
CA ASP A 146 4.49 -0.46 14.52
C ASP A 146 3.68 0.76 14.06
#